data_AF-A0A2S1X3G4-F1
#
_entry.id   AF-A0A2S1X3G4-F1
#
_cell.length_a   1.000
_cell.length_b   1.000
_cell.length_c   1.000
_cell.angle_alpha   90.00
_cell.angle_beta   90.00
_cell.angle_gamma   90.00
#
_symmetry.space_group_name_H-M   'P 1'
#
loop_
_entity.id
_entity.type
_entity.pdbx_description
1 polymer ?
#
loop_
_entity_poly.entity_id
_entity_poly.type
_entity_poly.pdbx_seq_one_letter_code
_entity_poly.pdbx_strand_id
1 'polypeptide(L)' 'LAGMATTMVKTLAESGLVEYEPYAGVALTKAGEKLAALVTRRHRLIELFLVQVM' A
#
# COMPACT_ATOMS: atom_id res chain seq x y z
N LEU A 1 12.57 0.50 12.73
CA LEU A 1 13.33 1.65 12.17
C LEU A 1 12.36 2.64 11.53
N ALA A 2 11.94 3.68 12.25
CA ALA A 2 10.93 4.63 11.77
C ALA A 2 11.33 5.34 10.45
N GLY A 3 12.63 5.50 10.20
CA GLY A 3 13.14 6.14 8.98
C GLY A 3 12.86 5.37 7.67
N MET A 4 12.79 4.03 7.70
CA MET A 4 12.55 3.25 6.48
C MET A 4 11.11 3.43 5.97
N ALA A 5 10.13 3.45 6.89
CA ALA A 5 8.73 3.66 6.53
C ALA A 5 8.51 5.04 5.89
N THR A 6 9.12 6.09 6.45
CA THR A 6 9.05 7.44 5.90
C THR A 6 9.66 7.52 4.50
N THR A 7 10.80 6.86 4.27
CA THR A 7 11.41 6.79 2.92
C THR A 7 10.48 6.11 1.92
N MET A 8 9.88 4.96 2.29
CA MET A 8 8.95 4.25 1.41
C MET A 8 7.70 5.07 1.09
N VAL A 9 7.14 5.78 2.08
CA VAL A 9 6.01 6.70 1.88
C VAL A 9 6.37 7.82 0.92
N LYS A 10 7.56 8.41 1.07
CA LYS A 10 8.04 9.45 0.16
C LYS A 10 8.15 8.93 -1.28
N THR A 11 8.68 7.73 -1.49
CA THR A 11 8.77 7.11 -2.83
C THR A 11 7.39 6.86 -3.44
N LEU A 12 6.42 6.41 -2.64
CA LEU A 12 5.04 6.24 -3.10
C LEU A 12 4.38 7.59 -3.44
N ALA A 13 4.72 8.65 -2.70
CA ALA A 13 4.23 10.00 -2.97
C ALA A 13 4.84 10.56 -4.27
N GLU A 14 6.14 10.38 -4.48
CA GLU A 14 6.84 10.72 -5.73
C GLU A 14 6.27 9.96 -6.93
N SER A 15 5.73 8.76 -6.71
CA SER A 15 5.04 7.95 -7.72
C SER A 15 3.56 8.34 -7.92
N GLY A 16 3.04 9.34 -7.19
CA GLY A 16 1.65 9.79 -7.27
C GLY A 16 0.63 8.78 -6.73
N LEU A 17 1.06 7.82 -5.90
CA LEU A 17 0.21 6.77 -5.34
C LEU A 17 -0.36 7.15 -3.96
N VAL A 18 0.31 8.04 -3.24
CA VAL A 18 -0.14 8.54 -1.94
C VAL A 18 0.00 10.06 -1.86
N GLU A 19 -0.89 10.68 -1.10
CA GLU A 19 -0.76 12.06 -0.65
C GLU A 19 -0.12 12.04 0.74
N TYR A 20 1.00 12.74 0.86
CA TYR A 20 1.74 12.87 2.10
C TYR A 20 1.66 14.32 2.57
N GLU A 21 0.93 14.54 3.67
CA GLU A 21 0.92 15.83 4.37
C GLU A 21 1.63 15.66 5.71
N PRO A 22 2.67 16.47 6.00
CA PRO A 22 3.32 16.46 7.30
C PRO A 22 2.29 16.58 8.43
N TYR A 23 2.37 15.70 9.42
CA TYR A 23 1.47 15.62 10.59
C TYR A 23 0.02 15.18 10.34
N ALA A 24 -0.44 15.07 9.09
CA ALA A 24 -1.79 14.60 8.73
C ALA A 24 -1.84 13.12 8.29
N GLY A 25 -0.68 12.47 8.18
CA GLY A 25 -0.58 11.05 7.85
C GLY A 25 -0.40 10.80 6.36
N VAL A 26 -0.85 9.64 5.89
CA VAL A 26 -0.70 9.19 4.49
C VAL A 26 -2.06 8.76 3.98
N ALA A 27 -2.51 9.32 2.86
CA ALA A 27 -3.74 8.93 2.19
C ALA A 27 -3.42 8.37 0.79
N LEU A 28 -4.21 7.41 0.30
CA LEU A 28 -4.05 6.92 -1.07
C LEU A 28 -4.66 7.92 -2.05
N THR A 29 -3.98 8.15 -3.17
CA THR A 29 -4.61 8.83 -4.32
C THR A 29 -5.59 7.87 -5.01
N LYS A 30 -6.38 8.37 -5.95
CA LYS A 30 -7.23 7.50 -6.79
C LYS A 30 -6.46 6.47 -7.60
N ALA A 31 -5.21 6.75 -7.98
CA ALA A 31 -4.33 5.77 -8.59
C ALA A 31 -3.85 4.73 -7.57
N GLY A 32 -3.47 5.18 -6.37
CA GLY A 32 -3.09 4.34 -5.25
C GLY A 32 -4.19 3.37 -4.82
N GLU A 33 -5.43 3.82 -4.72
CA GLU A 33 -6.60 2.99 -4.38
C GLU A 33 -6.76 1.81 -5.36
N LYS A 34 -6.65 2.07 -6.67
CA LYS A 34 -6.77 1.02 -7.70
C LYS A 34 -5.66 -0.02 -7.59
N LEU A 35 -4.42 0.43 -7.39
CA LEU A 35 -3.28 -0.47 -7.24
C LEU A 35 -3.38 -1.27 -5.94
N ALA A 36 -3.71 -0.62 -4.83
CA ALA A 36 -3.91 -1.26 -3.54
C ALA A 36 -4.98 -2.33 -3.62
N ALA A 37 -6.12 -2.07 -4.27
CA ALA A 37 -7.18 -3.04 -4.46
C ALA A 37 -6.69 -4.30 -5.23
N LEU A 38 -5.87 -4.12 -6.27
CA LEU A 38 -5.29 -5.23 -7.02
C LEU A 38 -4.35 -6.09 -6.14
N VAL A 39 -3.49 -5.42 -5.36
CA VAL A 39 -2.56 -6.09 -4.43
C VAL A 39 -3.34 -6.86 -3.36
N THR A 40 -4.32 -6.24 -2.71
CA THR A 40 -5.16 -6.88 -1.68
C THR A 40 -5.93 -8.06 -2.26
N ARG A 41 -6.47 -7.95 -3.48
CA ARG A 41 -7.15 -9.06 -4.15
C ARG A 41 -6.21 -10.25 -4.34
N ARG A 42 -4.98 -10.02 -4.84
CA ARG A 42 -4.00 -11.09 -5.01
C ARG A 42 -3.57 -11.70 -3.68
N HIS A 43 -3.37 -10.87 -2.67
CA HIS A 43 -2.99 -11.31 -1.34
C HIS A 43 -4.04 -12.26 -0.73
N ARG A 44 -5.32 -11.88 -0.79
CA ARG A 44 -6.43 -12.73 -0.30
C ARG A 44 -6.53 -14.07 -1.01
N LEU A 45 -6.23 -14.13 -2.31
CA LEU A 45 -6.21 -15.40 -3.05
C LEU A 45 -5.09 -16.32 -2.57
N ILE A 46 -3.92 -15.75 -2.27
CA ILE A 46 -2.79 -16.51 -1.72
C ILE A 46 -3.13 -16.98 -0.31
N GLU A 47 -3.68 -16.11 0.52
CA GLU A 47 -4.15 -16.46 1.87
C GLU A 47 -5.17 -17.60 1.83
N LEU A 48 -6.18 -17.50 0.95
CA LEU A 48 -7.18 -18.54 0.77
C LEU A 48 -6.55 -19.88 0.36
N PHE A 49 -5.63 -19.86 -0.60
CA PHE A 49 -4.89 -21.04 -1.01
C PHE A 49 -4.12 -21.67 0.16
N LEU A 50 -3.38 -20.84 0.91
CA LEU A 50 -2.57 -21.30 2.04
C LEU A 50 -3.40 -21.84 3.20
N VAL A 51 -4.62 -21.34 3.40
CA VAL A 51 -5.49 -21.76 4.53
C VAL A 51 -6.40 -22.93 4.16
N GLN A 52 -6.87 -23.00 2.91
CA GLN A 52 -7.86 -24.01 2.51
C GLN A 52 -7.27 -25.23 1.82
N VAL A 53 -6.08 -25.12 1.22
CA VAL A 53 -5.49 -26.19 0.40
C VAL A 53 -4.30 -26.87 1.08
N MET A 54 -3.51 -26.13 1.88
CA MET A 54 -2.41 -26.67 2.68
C MET A 54 -2.85 -26.98 4.10
#